data_AF-A0A4S3J7G3-F1
#
_entry.id   AF-A0A4S3J7G3-F1
#
_cell.length_a   1.000
_cell.length_b   1.000
_cell.length_c   1.000
_cell.angle_alpha   90.00
_cell.angle_beta   90.00
_cell.angle_gamma   90.00
#
_symmetry.space_group_name_H-M   'P 1'
#
loop_
_entity.id
_entity.type
_entity.pdbx_description
1 polymer ?
#
loop_
_entity_poly.entity_id
_entity_poly.type
_entity_poly.pdbx_seq_one_letter_code
_entity_poly.pdbx_strand_id
1 'polypeptide(L)'
;MDPEESDPGFYSADAIGDTSNLEWLDELHALGSNPSAPGATKSFFTGVGFYWDYGEIHVSPGEDPNLPIDRIHDFANNRTGKPEAVFTVYFDWADNVKKNVFPVHRACYEELLHRCLKQHEDDKAVNRDILCSVFEDLNCAPWALVVDPVRIEQLRTRLDLIQDLLGDTQPEAQSSPKEDIFNRLPYELRNEIFNLLPSGSILALKAASWSMHTTALPDNIWKEKLRNEMPWFWEVRDIIPFKSQRLESGLSKILMDVAEKSQHTDVGYDPIPGLVNRRRIWGVCEQIRGLYLKKMEEVELLTAMG
;
A
#
# COMPACT_ATOMS: atom_id res chain seq x y z
N MET A 1 18.55 16.22 31.27
CA MET A 1 17.31 15.43 31.26
C MET A 1 16.48 16.04 30.17
N ASP A 2 16.66 15.53 28.95
CA ASP A 2 15.88 15.99 27.81
C ASP A 2 14.44 15.51 27.98
N PRO A 3 13.44 16.39 27.85
CA PRO A 3 12.03 16.02 27.92
C PRO A 3 11.53 15.40 26.60
N GLU A 4 12.43 15.05 25.67
CA GLU A 4 12.08 14.69 24.28
C GLU A 4 11.93 13.18 24.02
N GLU A 5 12.35 12.30 24.93
CA GLU A 5 12.30 10.84 24.70
C GLU A 5 11.00 10.15 25.13
N SER A 6 10.05 10.86 25.77
CA SER A 6 8.83 10.24 26.31
C SER A 6 7.55 10.49 25.52
N ASP A 7 7.63 11.10 24.33
CA ASP A 7 6.47 11.24 23.45
C ASP A 7 6.31 9.95 22.60
N PRO A 8 5.20 9.19 22.72
CA PRO A 8 4.94 8.02 21.87
C PRO A 8 4.85 8.35 20.36
N GLY A 9 4.90 9.63 19.97
CA GLY A 9 5.03 10.09 18.58
C GLY A 9 6.47 10.40 18.11
N PHE A 10 7.51 10.22 18.94
CA PHE A 10 8.87 10.57 18.53
C PHE A 10 9.47 9.51 17.59
N TYR A 11 10.05 9.97 16.48
CA TYR A 11 10.71 9.11 15.51
C TYR A 11 11.95 8.48 16.15
N SER A 12 12.01 7.14 16.20
CA SER A 12 13.25 6.44 16.51
C SER A 12 14.22 6.63 15.35
N ALA A 13 15.21 7.50 15.53
CA ALA A 13 16.32 7.65 14.58
C ALA A 13 17.01 6.29 14.33
N ASP A 14 17.06 5.42 15.35
CA ASP A 14 17.60 4.06 15.25
C ASP A 14 16.79 3.16 14.31
N ALA A 15 15.50 3.44 14.10
CA ALA A 15 14.66 2.73 13.14
C ALA A 15 14.86 3.24 11.69
N ILE A 16 15.34 4.47 11.52
CA ILE A 16 15.70 5.07 10.24
C ILE A 16 17.21 4.89 10.05
N GLY A 17 17.65 3.65 9.82
CA GLY A 17 19.08 3.37 9.58
C GLY A 17 19.61 4.10 8.33
N ASP A 18 20.94 4.22 8.21
CA ASP A 18 21.66 4.94 7.14
C ASP A 18 21.30 4.51 5.71
N THR A 19 20.68 3.34 5.53
CA THR A 19 20.27 2.81 4.23
C THR A 19 18.83 3.17 3.84
N SER A 20 18.13 3.97 4.64
CA SER A 20 16.72 4.29 4.44
C SER A 20 16.54 5.38 3.38
N ASN A 21 15.80 5.09 2.31
CA ASN A 21 15.45 6.11 1.32
C ASN A 21 14.35 7.02 1.88
N LEU A 22 14.64 8.33 2.00
CA LEU A 22 13.70 9.36 2.45
C LEU A 22 13.31 10.35 1.32
N GLU A 23 13.92 10.24 0.13
CA GLU A 23 13.67 11.15 -1.01
C GLU A 23 12.18 11.21 -1.40
N TRP A 24 11.43 10.12 -1.14
CA TRP A 24 10.00 10.03 -1.45
C TRP A 24 9.12 11.03 -0.67
N LEU A 25 9.64 11.62 0.41
CA LEU A 25 8.94 12.63 1.21
C LEU A 25 9.01 14.02 0.58
N ASP A 26 9.99 14.26 -0.29
CA ASP A 26 10.18 15.56 -0.92
C ASP A 26 9.12 15.86 -1.97
N GLU A 27 8.51 14.81 -2.55
CA GLU A 27 7.46 14.91 -3.56
C GLU A 27 6.06 14.70 -2.97
N LEU A 28 5.26 15.77 -2.98
CA LEU A 28 3.87 15.73 -2.56
C LEU A 28 2.94 16.44 -3.54
N HIS A 29 1.65 16.12 -3.43
CA HIS A 29 0.54 16.77 -4.11
C HIS A 29 -0.41 17.37 -3.09
N ALA A 30 -1.22 18.34 -3.52
CA ALA A 30 -2.37 18.81 -2.79
C ALA A 30 -3.64 18.18 -3.40
N LEU A 31 -4.37 17.43 -2.59
CA LEU A 31 -5.74 16.99 -2.87
C LEU A 31 -6.68 17.86 -2.04
N GLY A 32 -7.67 18.50 -2.65
CA GLY A 32 -8.60 19.29 -1.88
C GLY A 32 -9.93 19.53 -2.56
N SER A 33 -10.80 20.27 -1.86
CA SER A 33 -12.12 20.68 -2.35
C SER A 33 -12.18 22.19 -2.53
N ASN A 34 -12.63 22.62 -3.71
CA ASN A 34 -12.96 24.00 -4.04
C ASN A 34 -14.49 24.14 -4.19
N PRO A 35 -15.21 24.59 -3.14
CA PRO A 35 -16.67 24.79 -3.20
C PRO A 35 -17.12 25.78 -4.28
N SER A 36 -16.24 26.71 -4.66
CA SER A 36 -16.49 27.74 -5.67
C SER A 36 -16.27 27.25 -7.10
N ALA A 37 -15.76 26.02 -7.29
CA ALA A 37 -15.49 25.48 -8.62
C ALA A 37 -16.77 25.37 -9.46
N PRO A 38 -16.73 25.67 -10.77
CA PRO A 38 -17.86 25.46 -11.67
C PRO A 38 -18.06 23.96 -11.94
N GLY A 39 -19.32 23.52 -12.03
CA GLY A 39 -19.64 22.12 -12.34
C GLY A 39 -20.01 21.27 -11.12
N ALA A 40 -20.25 19.98 -11.36
CA ALA A 40 -20.72 19.04 -10.35
C ALA A 40 -19.60 18.59 -9.39
N THR A 41 -18.38 18.43 -9.90
CA THR A 41 -17.23 18.08 -9.08
C THR A 41 -16.64 19.31 -8.42
N LYS A 42 -16.18 19.15 -7.18
CA LYS A 42 -15.58 20.25 -6.38
C LYS A 42 -14.13 19.97 -6.03
N SER A 43 -13.68 18.73 -6.14
CA SER A 43 -12.31 18.34 -5.86
C SER A 43 -11.33 18.81 -6.93
N PHE A 44 -10.10 19.03 -6.52
CA PHE A 44 -8.96 19.31 -7.37
C PHE A 44 -7.74 18.49 -6.94
N PHE A 45 -6.83 18.23 -7.88
CA PHE A 45 -5.55 17.57 -7.63
C PHE A 45 -4.41 18.31 -8.33
N THR A 46 -3.39 18.72 -7.58
CA THR A 46 -2.28 19.53 -8.13
C THR A 46 -1.20 18.68 -8.79
N GLY A 47 -0.30 19.34 -9.51
CA GLY A 47 0.99 18.75 -9.87
C GLY A 47 1.88 18.53 -8.64
N VAL A 48 3.08 18.00 -8.91
CA VAL A 48 4.10 17.73 -7.89
C VAL A 48 4.59 19.04 -7.26
N GLY A 49 4.84 18.99 -5.97
CA GLY A 49 5.43 20.05 -5.17
C GLY A 49 6.22 19.50 -4.01
N PHE A 50 6.54 20.39 -3.07
CA PHE A 50 7.35 20.09 -1.90
C PHE A 50 6.83 20.84 -0.67
N TYR A 51 7.21 20.36 0.50
CA TYR A 51 7.00 21.05 1.76
C TYR A 51 7.86 22.32 1.82
N TRP A 52 7.25 23.42 2.23
CA TRP A 52 7.91 24.67 2.53
C TRP A 52 7.80 25.00 4.02
N ASP A 53 8.45 26.07 4.46
CA ASP A 53 8.42 26.47 5.86
C ASP A 53 7.00 26.87 6.33
N TYR A 54 6.82 26.98 7.65
CA TYR A 54 5.57 27.41 8.30
C TYR A 54 4.32 26.58 7.98
N GLY A 55 4.48 25.28 7.71
CA GLY A 55 3.34 24.38 7.49
C GLY A 55 2.72 24.49 6.09
N GLU A 56 3.42 25.15 5.17
CA GLU A 56 2.98 25.38 3.79
C GLU A 56 3.51 24.31 2.84
N ILE A 57 2.79 24.12 1.75
CA ILE A 57 3.24 23.34 0.59
C ILE A 57 3.20 24.22 -0.65
N HIS A 58 4.23 24.06 -1.48
CA HIS A 58 4.38 24.75 -2.76
C HIS A 58 4.27 23.71 -3.86
N VAL A 59 3.19 23.78 -4.64
CA VAL A 59 2.86 22.76 -5.64
C VAL A 59 2.70 23.38 -7.03
N SER A 60 3.07 22.62 -8.05
CA SER A 60 2.72 22.99 -9.43
C SER A 60 1.20 23.02 -9.58
N PRO A 61 0.58 24.06 -10.16
CA PRO A 61 -0.87 24.15 -10.32
C PRO A 61 -1.47 22.94 -11.06
N GLY A 62 -0.71 22.37 -12.01
CA GLY A 62 -1.21 21.27 -12.84
C GLY A 62 -2.29 21.74 -13.82
N GLU A 63 -3.14 20.79 -14.26
CA GLU A 63 -4.18 21.02 -15.28
C GLU A 63 -5.61 20.92 -14.72
N ASP A 64 -5.77 20.73 -13.40
CA ASP A 64 -7.10 20.53 -12.81
C ASP A 64 -7.91 21.86 -12.81
N PRO A 65 -9.05 21.94 -13.50
CA PRO A 65 -9.82 23.18 -13.66
C PRO A 65 -10.48 23.65 -12.36
N ASN A 66 -10.56 22.79 -11.34
CA ASN A 66 -11.17 23.11 -10.07
C ASN A 66 -10.17 23.74 -9.08
N LEU A 67 -8.90 23.91 -9.46
CA LEU A 67 -7.91 24.57 -8.61
C LEU A 67 -8.32 26.03 -8.32
N PRO A 68 -8.31 26.50 -7.06
CA PRO A 68 -8.60 27.89 -6.74
C PRO A 68 -7.56 28.85 -7.32
N ILE A 69 -7.99 29.75 -8.23
CA ILE A 69 -7.09 30.69 -8.93
C ILE A 69 -6.42 31.66 -7.95
N ASP A 70 -7.09 32.04 -6.85
CA ASP A 70 -6.55 32.91 -5.80
C ASP A 70 -5.35 32.31 -5.06
N ARG A 71 -5.13 31.00 -5.19
CA ARG A 71 -3.99 30.29 -4.61
C ARG A 71 -2.79 30.22 -5.54
N ILE A 72 -2.95 30.58 -6.82
CA ILE A 72 -1.87 30.56 -7.80
C ILE A 72 -1.12 31.88 -7.74
N HIS A 73 0.17 31.81 -7.46
CA HIS A 73 1.07 32.94 -7.55
C HIS A 73 1.71 32.98 -8.95
N ASP A 74 1.37 34.03 -9.71
CA ASP A 74 1.87 34.25 -11.08
C ASP A 74 3.37 34.54 -11.13
N PHE A 75 3.97 34.97 -10.01
CA PHE A 75 5.40 35.18 -9.91
C PHE A 75 6.11 33.83 -9.81
N ALA A 76 7.07 33.62 -10.71
CA ALA A 76 7.91 32.42 -10.71
C ALA A 76 8.60 32.22 -9.36
N ASN A 77 8.45 31.03 -8.77
CA ASN A 77 9.21 30.65 -7.58
C ASN A 77 10.71 30.74 -7.88
N ASN A 78 11.49 31.32 -6.98
CA ASN A 78 12.95 31.40 -7.08
C ASN A 78 13.64 30.03 -7.22
N ARG A 79 12.98 28.95 -6.79
CA ARG A 79 13.48 27.56 -6.80
C ARG A 79 13.16 26.82 -8.10
N THR A 80 11.98 27.04 -8.69
CA THR A 80 11.51 26.28 -9.88
C THR A 80 11.39 27.12 -11.15
N GLY A 81 11.38 28.45 -11.03
CA GLY A 81 11.20 29.38 -12.14
C GLY A 81 9.80 29.36 -12.78
N LYS A 82 8.80 28.77 -12.11
CA LYS A 82 7.43 28.56 -12.64
C LYS A 82 6.36 29.06 -11.65
N PRO A 83 5.13 29.36 -12.13
CA PRO A 83 4.00 29.64 -11.25
C PRO A 83 3.72 28.47 -10.31
N GLU A 84 3.30 28.77 -9.10
CA GLU A 84 3.01 27.79 -8.06
C GLU A 84 1.70 28.09 -7.35
N ALA A 85 1.05 27.04 -6.86
CA ALA A 85 -0.05 27.16 -5.92
C ALA A 85 0.46 26.91 -4.49
N VAL A 86 0.05 27.76 -3.55
CA VAL A 86 0.50 27.70 -2.15
C VAL A 86 -0.67 27.36 -1.23
N PHE A 87 -0.45 26.37 -0.36
CA PHE A 87 -1.45 25.91 0.60
C PHE A 87 -0.84 25.73 1.99
N THR A 88 -1.48 26.30 3.00
CA THR A 88 -1.18 26.05 4.42
C THR A 88 -1.94 24.80 4.87
N VAL A 89 -1.23 23.69 5.11
CA VAL A 89 -1.86 22.36 5.25
C VAL A 89 -1.48 21.61 6.53
N TYR A 90 -0.32 21.90 7.12
CA TYR A 90 0.11 21.24 8.35
C TYR A 90 -0.27 22.03 9.60
N PHE A 91 -0.11 23.36 9.55
CA PHE A 91 -0.35 24.24 10.69
C PHE A 91 -0.69 25.65 10.22
N ASP A 92 -1.74 26.25 10.79
CA ASP A 92 -2.11 27.66 10.58
C ASP A 92 -2.19 28.37 11.93
N TRP A 93 -1.30 29.34 12.15
CA TRP A 93 -1.27 30.17 13.37
C TRP A 93 -2.54 30.98 13.59
N ALA A 94 -3.30 31.24 12.52
CA ALA A 94 -4.51 32.04 12.57
C ALA A 94 -5.78 31.21 12.86
N ASP A 95 -5.67 29.87 12.92
CA ASP A 95 -6.78 28.93 13.19
C ASP A 95 -8.03 29.14 12.29
N ASN A 96 -7.82 29.75 11.12
CA ASN A 96 -8.89 30.25 10.25
C ASN A 96 -9.20 29.32 9.08
N VAL A 97 -8.39 28.28 8.85
CA VAL A 97 -8.51 27.41 7.69
C VAL A 97 -9.33 26.16 8.04
N LYS A 98 -10.50 26.02 7.42
CA LYS A 98 -11.10 24.68 7.24
C LYS A 98 -10.10 23.86 6.42
N LYS A 99 -9.63 22.75 6.97
CA LYS A 99 -8.71 21.80 6.32
C LYS A 99 -9.38 21.09 5.14
N ASN A 100 -9.61 21.84 4.06
CA ASN A 100 -10.19 21.33 2.82
C ASN A 100 -9.12 20.87 1.82
N VAL A 101 -7.84 20.91 2.23
CA VAL A 101 -6.68 20.56 1.42
C VAL A 101 -5.79 19.63 2.23
N PHE A 102 -5.45 18.50 1.63
CA PHE A 102 -4.72 17.41 2.23
C PHE A 102 -3.40 17.22 1.47
N PRO A 103 -2.25 17.30 2.15
CA PRO A 103 -0.97 16.97 1.55
C PRO A 103 -0.88 15.46 1.43
N VAL A 104 -0.61 14.97 0.22
CA VAL A 104 -0.43 13.54 -0.03
C VAL A 104 0.89 13.32 -0.75
N HIS A 105 1.77 12.48 -0.18
CA HIS A 105 2.96 12.05 -0.89
C HIS A 105 2.56 11.25 -2.12
N ARG A 106 3.31 11.45 -3.21
CA ARG A 106 3.06 10.77 -4.48
C ARG A 106 2.98 9.26 -4.32
N ALA A 107 3.93 8.67 -3.60
CA ALA A 107 3.96 7.23 -3.32
C ALA A 107 2.71 6.75 -2.57
N CYS A 108 2.26 7.49 -1.54
CA CYS A 108 1.08 7.10 -0.78
C CYS A 108 -0.20 7.14 -1.62
N TYR A 109 -0.37 8.18 -2.43
CA TYR A 109 -1.58 8.39 -3.21
C TYR A 109 -1.63 7.51 -4.47
N GLU A 110 -0.62 7.61 -5.33
CA GLU A 110 -0.60 6.97 -6.64
C GLU A 110 -0.30 5.48 -6.56
N GLU A 111 0.57 5.05 -5.65
CA GLU A 111 1.01 3.65 -5.59
C GLU A 111 0.26 2.84 -4.53
N LEU A 112 0.02 3.37 -3.32
CA LEU A 112 -0.62 2.58 -2.27
C LEU A 112 -2.14 2.73 -2.26
N LEU A 113 -2.64 3.96 -2.15
CA LEU A 113 -4.07 4.22 -2.01
C LEU A 113 -4.84 3.79 -3.26
N HIS A 114 -4.38 4.16 -4.47
CA HIS A 114 -5.02 3.72 -5.70
C HIS A 114 -5.06 2.19 -5.83
N ARG A 115 -3.96 1.48 -5.54
CA ARG A 115 -3.95 0.00 -5.57
C ARG A 115 -4.88 -0.61 -4.54
N CYS A 116 -5.01 0.02 -3.37
CA CYS A 116 -5.94 -0.42 -2.34
C CYS A 116 -7.38 -0.23 -2.80
N LEU A 117 -7.75 0.97 -3.26
CA LEU A 117 -9.11 1.29 -3.74
C LEU A 117 -9.53 0.36 -4.90
N LYS A 118 -8.60 0.07 -5.82
CA LYS A 118 -8.84 -0.76 -7.01
C LYS A 118 -8.71 -2.26 -6.81
N GLN A 119 -8.42 -2.74 -5.59
CA GLN A 119 -8.07 -4.15 -5.33
C GLN A 119 -9.07 -5.20 -5.89
N HIS A 120 -10.31 -4.80 -6.15
CA HIS A 120 -11.36 -5.65 -6.75
C HIS A 120 -12.05 -5.04 -7.98
N GLU A 121 -11.66 -3.83 -8.41
CA GLU A 121 -12.27 -3.10 -9.55
C GLU A 121 -11.21 -2.22 -10.24
N ASP A 122 -10.58 -2.73 -11.31
CA ASP A 122 -9.45 -2.05 -11.95
C ASP A 122 -9.83 -0.83 -12.81
N ASP A 123 -11.06 -0.80 -13.34
CA ASP A 123 -11.49 0.16 -14.39
C ASP A 123 -12.22 1.41 -13.89
N LYS A 124 -12.66 1.46 -12.62
CA LYS A 124 -13.35 2.66 -12.12
C LYS A 124 -12.34 3.74 -11.72
N ALA A 125 -12.56 4.95 -12.21
CA ALA A 125 -11.83 6.13 -11.76
C ALA A 125 -12.18 6.44 -10.31
N VAL A 126 -11.18 6.84 -9.52
CA VAL A 126 -11.40 7.23 -8.12
C VAL A 126 -12.16 8.55 -8.09
N ASN A 127 -13.36 8.53 -7.51
CA ASN A 127 -14.12 9.74 -7.22
C ASN A 127 -13.43 10.56 -6.13
N ARG A 128 -12.76 11.65 -6.54
CA ARG A 128 -12.00 12.53 -5.64
C ARG A 128 -12.88 13.35 -4.69
N ASP A 129 -14.13 13.68 -5.04
CA ASP A 129 -15.03 14.41 -4.15
C ASP A 129 -15.37 13.58 -2.90
N ILE A 130 -15.67 12.30 -3.11
CA ILE A 130 -15.92 11.36 -2.01
C ILE A 130 -14.66 11.15 -1.19
N LEU A 131 -13.49 11.05 -1.85
CA LEU A 131 -12.22 10.90 -1.15
C LEU A 131 -11.90 12.10 -0.26
N CYS A 132 -12.10 13.34 -0.72
CA CYS A 132 -11.96 14.53 0.10
C CYS A 132 -12.91 14.48 1.31
N SER A 133 -14.17 14.07 1.11
CA SER A 133 -15.11 13.92 2.22
C SER A 133 -14.68 12.85 3.23
N VAL A 134 -14.07 11.73 2.78
CA VAL A 134 -13.49 10.73 3.68
C VAL A 134 -12.31 11.32 4.46
N PHE A 135 -11.44 12.10 3.83
CA PHE A 135 -10.30 12.72 4.50
C PHE A 135 -10.73 13.76 5.53
N GLU A 136 -11.79 14.52 5.27
CA GLU A 136 -12.40 15.43 6.25
C GLU A 136 -12.93 14.69 7.49
N ASP A 137 -13.52 13.50 7.29
CA ASP A 137 -14.01 12.66 8.40
C ASP A 137 -12.87 11.97 9.18
N LEU A 138 -11.73 11.72 8.52
CA LEU A 138 -10.54 11.09 9.10
C LEU A 138 -9.68 12.12 9.83
N ASN A 139 -10.01 12.36 11.10
CA ASN A 139 -9.19 13.16 12.01
C ASN A 139 -7.94 12.37 12.48
N CYS A 140 -7.10 11.92 11.54
CA CYS A 140 -6.00 11.00 11.82
C CYS A 140 -4.80 11.70 12.48
N ALA A 141 -4.36 11.14 13.62
CA ALA A 141 -3.14 11.52 14.32
C ALA A 141 -1.87 11.16 13.51
N PRO A 142 -0.75 11.90 13.71
CA PRO A 142 0.53 11.62 13.04
C PRO A 142 1.10 10.24 13.44
N TRP A 143 1.78 9.56 12.51
CA TRP A 143 2.25 8.19 12.68
C TRP A 143 3.76 8.02 12.37
N ALA A 144 4.35 6.95 12.93
CA ALA A 144 5.76 6.88 13.36
C ALA A 144 6.78 6.20 12.41
N LEU A 145 6.53 6.04 11.10
CA LEU A 145 7.52 5.43 10.17
C LEU A 145 7.55 6.14 8.81
N VAL A 146 8.76 6.46 8.32
CA VAL A 146 8.97 7.44 7.24
C VAL A 146 9.84 6.94 6.06
N VAL A 147 10.10 5.63 5.97
CA VAL A 147 10.98 5.05 4.93
C VAL A 147 10.21 4.76 3.64
N ASP A 148 10.83 4.91 2.46
CA ASP A 148 10.17 4.72 1.17
C ASP A 148 9.37 3.39 1.11
N PRO A 149 8.03 3.46 1.04
CA PRO A 149 7.19 2.28 1.05
C PRO A 149 7.10 1.64 -0.35
N VAL A 150 7.69 2.21 -1.40
CA VAL A 150 7.60 1.69 -2.77
C VAL A 150 8.96 1.20 -3.24
N ARG A 151 10.01 2.02 -3.16
CA ARG A 151 11.37 1.63 -3.59
C ARG A 151 12.12 0.98 -2.44
N ILE A 152 11.94 -0.32 -2.27
CA ILE A 152 12.54 -1.11 -1.20
C ILE A 152 13.68 -1.96 -1.76
N GLU A 153 14.93 -1.55 -1.57
CA GLU A 153 16.11 -2.26 -2.10
C GLU A 153 16.22 -3.68 -1.56
N GLN A 154 15.98 -3.88 -0.26
CA GLN A 154 16.00 -5.21 0.37
C GLN A 154 14.91 -6.14 -0.18
N LEU A 155 13.83 -5.59 -0.75
CA LEU A 155 12.79 -6.38 -1.41
C LEU A 155 13.25 -6.84 -2.79
N ARG A 156 14.04 -6.04 -3.51
CA ARG A 156 14.52 -6.39 -4.87
C ARG A 156 15.26 -7.72 -4.89
N THR A 157 16.17 -7.94 -3.93
CA THR A 157 16.89 -9.22 -3.82
C THR A 157 15.95 -10.43 -3.71
N ARG A 158 14.79 -10.27 -3.04
CA ARG A 158 13.79 -11.34 -2.94
C ARG A 158 13.01 -11.52 -4.24
N LEU A 159 12.69 -10.42 -4.92
CA LEU A 159 12.04 -10.47 -6.23
C LEU A 159 12.93 -11.13 -7.29
N ASP A 160 14.23 -10.90 -7.24
CA ASP A 160 15.21 -11.56 -8.11
C ASP A 160 15.22 -13.06 -7.86
N LEU A 161 15.22 -13.50 -6.59
CA LEU A 161 15.09 -14.92 -6.23
C LEU A 161 13.78 -15.54 -6.74
N ILE A 162 12.68 -14.81 -6.69
CA ILE A 162 11.40 -15.27 -7.26
C ILE A 162 11.52 -15.45 -8.77
N GLN A 163 12.12 -14.49 -9.48
CA GLN A 163 12.31 -14.57 -10.93
C GLN A 163 13.20 -15.76 -11.32
N ASP A 164 14.28 -16.00 -10.58
CA ASP A 164 15.15 -17.16 -10.76
C ASP A 164 14.38 -18.48 -10.57
N LEU A 165 13.55 -18.56 -9.52
CA LEU A 165 12.69 -19.73 -9.28
C LEU A 165 11.65 -19.95 -10.39
N LEU A 166 11.12 -18.88 -10.96
CA LEU A 166 10.15 -18.95 -12.07
C LEU A 166 10.80 -19.33 -13.41
N GLY A 167 12.06 -18.94 -13.62
CA GLY A 167 12.84 -19.27 -14.81
C GLY A 167 13.42 -20.69 -14.80
N ASP A 168 13.44 -21.34 -13.64
CA ASP A 168 13.95 -22.69 -13.51
C ASP A 168 13.03 -23.73 -14.17
N THR A 169 13.50 -24.31 -15.27
CA THR A 169 12.83 -25.34 -16.05
C THR A 169 13.39 -26.74 -15.77
N GLN A 170 14.21 -26.90 -14.72
CA GLN A 170 14.77 -28.21 -14.41
C GLN A 170 13.66 -29.24 -14.17
N PRO A 171 13.67 -30.37 -14.90
CA PRO A 171 12.70 -31.42 -14.69
C PRO A 171 12.85 -31.97 -13.28
N GLU A 172 11.73 -32.08 -12.56
CA GLU A 172 11.72 -32.65 -11.22
C GLU A 172 12.29 -34.08 -11.29
N ALA A 173 13.30 -34.35 -10.45
CA ALA A 173 13.67 -35.71 -10.18
C ALA A 173 12.47 -36.39 -9.51
N GLN A 174 11.80 -37.29 -10.23
CA GLN A 174 10.71 -38.10 -9.69
C GLN A 174 11.24 -38.91 -8.50
N SER A 175 11.07 -38.37 -7.29
CA SER A 175 11.22 -39.18 -6.09
C SER A 175 10.01 -40.13 -6.05
N SER A 176 10.25 -41.41 -5.80
CA SER A 176 9.18 -42.40 -5.71
C SER A 176 8.10 -41.92 -4.73
N PRO A 177 6.81 -42.11 -5.05
CA PRO A 177 5.73 -41.64 -4.20
C PRO A 177 5.84 -42.32 -2.84
N LYS A 178 6.34 -41.59 -1.84
CA LYS A 178 6.22 -42.00 -0.44
C LYS A 178 4.80 -41.73 -0.03
N GLU A 179 4.04 -42.78 0.22
CA GLU A 179 2.77 -42.68 0.93
C GLU A 179 2.99 -41.86 2.21
N ASP A 180 2.34 -40.70 2.27
CA ASP A 180 2.28 -39.82 3.44
C ASP A 180 0.90 -39.92 4.12
N ILE A 181 0.80 -39.32 5.32
CA ILE A 181 -0.40 -39.38 6.16
C ILE A 181 -1.66 -38.80 5.49
N PHE A 182 -1.50 -37.87 4.55
CA PHE A 182 -2.62 -37.20 3.90
C PHE A 182 -3.22 -38.06 2.76
N ASN A 183 -2.54 -39.13 2.32
CA ASN A 183 -3.14 -40.12 1.41
C ASN A 183 -4.35 -40.84 2.01
N ARG A 184 -4.51 -40.82 3.34
CA ARG A 184 -5.66 -41.39 4.04
C ARG A 184 -6.86 -40.44 4.08
N LEU A 185 -6.67 -39.19 3.68
CA LEU A 185 -7.73 -38.18 3.71
C LEU A 185 -8.44 -38.10 2.35
N PRO A 186 -9.78 -38.01 2.33
CA PRO A 186 -10.52 -37.61 1.16
C PRO A 186 -10.03 -36.27 0.58
N TYR A 187 -10.27 -36.06 -0.70
CA TYR A 187 -9.84 -34.86 -1.42
C TYR A 187 -10.40 -33.58 -0.79
N GLU A 188 -11.64 -33.64 -0.31
CA GLU A 188 -12.36 -32.55 0.33
C GLU A 188 -11.66 -32.10 1.61
N LEU A 189 -11.21 -33.03 2.45
CA LEU A 189 -10.49 -32.70 3.68
C LEU A 189 -9.11 -32.08 3.41
N ARG A 190 -8.45 -32.47 2.31
CA ARG A 190 -7.18 -31.86 1.90
C ARG A 190 -7.38 -30.40 1.48
N ASN A 191 -8.48 -30.08 0.80
CA ASN A 191 -8.81 -28.68 0.47
C ASN A 191 -9.20 -27.87 1.70
N GLU A 192 -9.94 -28.46 2.65
CA GLU A 192 -10.25 -27.76 3.91
C GLU A 192 -8.98 -27.44 4.71
N ILE A 193 -7.98 -28.31 4.69
CA ILE A 193 -6.66 -27.99 5.26
C ILE A 193 -6.05 -26.76 4.58
N PHE A 194 -6.12 -26.63 3.24
CA PHE A 194 -5.62 -25.43 2.56
C PHE A 194 -6.39 -24.16 2.94
N ASN A 195 -7.71 -24.25 3.16
CA ASN A 195 -8.50 -23.09 3.57
C ASN A 195 -8.04 -22.54 4.94
N LEU A 196 -7.63 -23.42 5.84
CA LEU A 196 -7.21 -23.07 7.21
C LEU A 196 -5.76 -22.59 7.33
N LEU A 197 -4.90 -22.87 6.36
CA LEU A 197 -3.48 -22.54 6.42
C LEU A 197 -3.16 -21.17 5.81
N PRO A 198 -2.19 -20.40 6.31
CA PRO A 198 -1.64 -19.24 5.62
C PRO A 198 -0.96 -19.60 4.29
N SER A 199 -0.84 -18.65 3.37
CA SER A 199 -0.34 -18.85 2.00
C SER A 199 1.06 -19.46 1.97
N GLY A 200 1.97 -18.95 2.81
CA GLY A 200 3.32 -19.52 2.95
C GLY A 200 3.31 -20.96 3.45
N SER A 201 2.39 -21.31 4.35
CA SER A 201 2.25 -22.66 4.92
C SER A 201 1.60 -23.65 3.96
N ILE A 202 0.67 -23.19 3.10
CA ILE A 202 0.14 -24.02 2.00
C ILE A 202 1.29 -24.49 1.11
N LEU A 203 2.15 -23.55 0.70
CA LEU A 203 3.29 -23.87 -0.16
C LEU A 203 4.30 -24.79 0.55
N ALA A 204 4.57 -24.57 1.83
CA ALA A 204 5.41 -25.47 2.63
C ALA A 204 4.84 -26.88 2.66
N LEU A 205 3.51 -27.00 2.84
CA LEU A 205 2.83 -28.29 2.91
C LEU A 205 2.84 -29.02 1.55
N LYS A 206 2.57 -28.32 0.46
CA LYS A 206 2.65 -28.90 -0.90
C LYS A 206 4.07 -29.31 -1.25
N ALA A 207 5.08 -28.54 -0.85
CA ALA A 207 6.48 -28.93 -1.02
C ALA A 207 6.89 -30.16 -0.18
N ALA A 208 6.29 -30.35 1.01
CA ALA A 208 6.67 -31.41 1.94
C ALA A 208 5.91 -32.73 1.74
N SER A 209 4.74 -32.72 1.09
CA SER A 209 3.86 -33.89 0.93
C SER A 209 3.42 -34.05 -0.51
N TRP A 210 3.64 -35.25 -1.07
CA TRP A 210 3.26 -35.55 -2.45
C TRP A 210 1.74 -35.57 -2.64
N SER A 211 0.99 -36.09 -1.67
CA SER A 211 -0.47 -36.11 -1.77
C SER A 211 -1.07 -34.71 -1.66
N MET A 212 -0.44 -33.79 -0.91
CA MET A 212 -0.84 -32.37 -0.87
C MET A 212 -0.37 -31.62 -2.11
N HIS A 213 0.83 -31.90 -2.64
CA HIS A 213 1.33 -31.36 -3.91
C HIS A 213 0.33 -31.63 -5.05
N THR A 214 -0.12 -32.88 -5.16
CA THR A 214 -1.07 -33.32 -6.20
C THR A 214 -2.53 -32.93 -5.94
N THR A 215 -2.85 -32.37 -4.76
CA THR A 215 -4.19 -31.83 -4.50
C THR A 215 -4.34 -30.49 -5.22
N ALA A 216 -5.30 -30.38 -6.13
CA ALA A 216 -5.47 -29.16 -6.92
C ALA A 216 -6.07 -28.03 -6.07
N LEU A 217 -5.38 -26.88 -6.09
CA LEU A 217 -5.85 -25.64 -5.52
C LEU A 217 -6.09 -24.66 -6.68
N PRO A 218 -7.35 -24.29 -6.97
CA PRO A 218 -7.66 -23.38 -8.07
C PRO A 218 -6.90 -22.05 -7.98
N ASP A 219 -6.37 -21.59 -9.11
CA ASP A 219 -5.59 -20.36 -9.23
C ASP A 219 -6.31 -19.13 -8.67
N ASN A 220 -7.62 -19.03 -8.88
CA ASN A 220 -8.44 -17.92 -8.36
C ASN A 220 -8.47 -17.91 -6.82
N ILE A 221 -8.60 -19.07 -6.18
CA ILE A 221 -8.61 -19.20 -4.72
C ILE A 221 -7.24 -18.82 -4.16
N TRP A 222 -6.16 -19.29 -4.80
CA TRP A 222 -4.80 -18.91 -4.42
C TRP A 222 -4.56 -17.40 -4.52
N LYS A 223 -4.91 -16.81 -5.67
CA LYS A 223 -4.77 -15.37 -5.90
C LYS A 223 -5.59 -14.55 -4.90
N GLU A 224 -6.82 -14.98 -4.61
CA GLU A 224 -7.67 -14.34 -3.60
C GLU A 224 -7.06 -14.42 -2.21
N LYS A 225 -6.53 -15.58 -1.84
CA LYS A 225 -5.86 -15.76 -0.55
C LYS A 225 -4.66 -14.83 -0.38
N LEU A 226 -3.78 -14.75 -1.38
CA LEU A 226 -2.66 -13.81 -1.37
C LEU A 226 -3.12 -12.35 -1.29
N ARG A 227 -4.17 -11.99 -2.04
CA ARG A 227 -4.75 -10.64 -1.99
C ARG A 227 -5.29 -10.31 -0.60
N ASN A 228 -5.82 -11.27 0.15
CA ASN A 228 -6.38 -11.03 1.47
C ASN A 228 -5.32 -11.04 2.58
N GLU A 229 -4.31 -11.91 2.47
CA GLU A 229 -3.29 -12.10 3.51
C GLU A 229 -2.14 -11.09 3.40
N MET A 230 -1.71 -10.77 2.18
CA MET A 230 -0.58 -9.89 1.90
C MET A 230 -0.93 -8.86 0.82
N PRO A 231 -1.99 -8.05 1.00
CA PRO A 231 -2.42 -7.09 -0.01
C PRO A 231 -1.32 -6.07 -0.35
N TRP A 232 -0.49 -5.70 0.62
CA TRP A 232 0.65 -4.80 0.47
C TRP A 232 1.84 -5.42 -0.28
N PHE A 233 1.83 -6.71 -0.61
CA PHE A 233 2.89 -7.37 -1.38
C PHE A 233 2.40 -7.69 -2.80
N TRP A 234 2.15 -6.65 -3.59
CA TRP A 234 1.48 -6.78 -4.88
C TRP A 234 2.31 -7.47 -5.96
N GLU A 235 3.63 -7.49 -5.84
CA GLU A 235 4.56 -8.05 -6.83
C GLU A 235 4.37 -9.57 -7.04
N VAL A 236 3.75 -10.27 -6.08
CA VAL A 236 3.55 -11.72 -6.13
C VAL A 236 2.10 -12.15 -6.43
N ARG A 237 1.18 -11.19 -6.60
CA ARG A 237 -0.26 -11.47 -6.73
C ARG A 237 -0.64 -12.35 -7.92
N ASP A 238 0.13 -12.28 -9.00
CA ASP A 238 -0.15 -13.04 -10.23
C ASP A 238 0.67 -14.32 -10.38
N ILE A 239 1.47 -14.65 -9.37
CA ILE A 239 2.29 -15.86 -9.39
C ILE A 239 1.41 -17.08 -9.10
N ILE A 240 1.48 -18.06 -9.99
CA ILE A 240 0.89 -19.40 -9.80
C ILE A 240 2.02 -20.38 -9.48
N PRO A 241 2.16 -20.82 -8.20
CA PRO A 241 3.33 -21.57 -7.75
C PRO A 241 3.19 -23.10 -7.89
N PHE A 242 2.04 -23.61 -8.32
CA PHE A 242 1.73 -25.05 -8.34
C PHE A 242 2.30 -25.79 -9.55
N LYS A 243 3.52 -25.43 -9.97
CA LYS A 243 4.21 -26.04 -11.11
C LYS A 243 5.23 -27.10 -10.69
N SER A 244 5.83 -26.94 -9.51
CA SER A 244 6.86 -27.84 -8.98
C SER A 244 6.99 -27.68 -7.47
N GLN A 245 7.35 -28.75 -6.76
CA GLN A 245 7.66 -28.73 -5.32
C GLN A 245 8.85 -27.82 -5.01
N ARG A 246 9.78 -27.64 -5.97
CA ARG A 246 10.88 -26.68 -5.84
C ARG A 246 10.38 -25.23 -5.82
N LEU A 247 9.48 -24.87 -6.74
CA LEU A 247 8.88 -23.54 -6.77
C LEU A 247 8.03 -23.30 -5.52
N GLU A 248 7.24 -24.29 -5.11
CA GLU A 248 6.46 -24.24 -3.87
C GLU A 248 7.37 -24.02 -2.66
N SER A 249 8.45 -24.79 -2.51
CA SER A 249 9.39 -24.64 -1.40
C SER A 249 10.10 -23.30 -1.39
N GLY A 250 10.58 -22.85 -2.56
CA GLY A 250 11.29 -21.58 -2.71
C GLY A 250 10.38 -20.39 -2.40
N LEU A 251 9.19 -20.36 -3.01
CA LEU A 251 8.25 -19.28 -2.78
C LEU A 251 7.69 -19.30 -1.35
N SER A 252 7.48 -20.47 -0.75
CA SER A 252 7.10 -20.58 0.67
C SER A 252 8.07 -19.82 1.58
N LYS A 253 9.37 -20.08 1.44
CA LYS A 253 10.42 -19.42 2.26
C LYS A 253 10.38 -17.91 2.08
N ILE A 254 10.22 -17.43 0.85
CA ILE A 254 10.20 -15.99 0.55
C ILE A 254 8.94 -15.34 1.13
N LEU A 255 7.76 -15.93 0.96
CA LEU A 255 6.51 -15.38 1.51
C LEU A 255 6.56 -15.31 3.03
N MET A 256 7.07 -16.36 3.70
CA MET A 256 7.19 -16.38 5.16
C MET A 256 8.18 -15.33 5.66
N ASP A 257 9.35 -15.22 5.05
CA ASP A 257 10.37 -14.22 5.40
C ASP A 257 9.87 -12.79 5.18
N VAL A 258 9.17 -12.51 4.07
CA VAL A 258 8.54 -11.21 3.81
C VAL A 258 7.44 -10.90 4.84
N ALA A 259 6.59 -11.87 5.15
CA ALA A 259 5.52 -11.70 6.14
C ALA A 259 6.06 -11.41 7.54
N GLU A 260 7.17 -12.04 7.93
CA GLU A 260 7.87 -11.81 9.19
C GLU A 260 8.53 -10.43 9.20
N LYS A 261 9.37 -10.11 8.21
CA LYS A 261 10.14 -8.86 8.14
C LYS A 261 9.30 -7.60 7.86
N SER A 262 8.03 -7.76 7.50
CA SER A 262 7.06 -6.66 7.36
C SER A 262 6.42 -6.23 8.68
N GLN A 263 6.67 -6.93 9.78
CA GLN A 263 6.10 -6.61 11.09
C GLN A 263 7.05 -5.71 11.89
N HIS A 264 6.49 -4.74 12.60
CA HIS A 264 7.23 -3.98 13.60
C HIS A 264 7.16 -4.74 14.92
N THR A 265 8.29 -5.23 15.42
CA THR A 265 8.38 -5.93 16.71
C THR A 265 9.58 -5.41 17.50
N ASP A 266 9.41 -5.24 18.80
CA ASP A 266 10.36 -4.51 19.67
C ASP A 266 11.61 -5.33 20.05
N VAL A 267 11.75 -6.59 19.63
CA VAL A 267 12.75 -7.52 20.18
C VAL A 267 13.53 -8.27 19.11
N GLY A 268 14.77 -7.85 18.82
CA GLY A 268 15.79 -8.72 18.21
C GLY A 268 15.53 -9.23 16.78
N TYR A 269 14.58 -8.63 16.07
CA TYR A 269 14.28 -8.95 14.67
C TYR A 269 15.03 -8.03 13.72
N ASP A 270 15.32 -8.51 12.51
CA ASP A 270 15.93 -7.77 11.38
C ASP A 270 14.83 -7.38 10.37
N PRO A 271 13.99 -6.37 10.68
CA PRO A 271 12.88 -5.95 9.83
C PRO A 271 13.38 -5.31 8.54
N ILE A 272 12.52 -5.24 7.54
CA ILE A 272 12.76 -4.44 6.33
C ILE A 272 11.97 -3.13 6.49
N PRO A 273 12.60 -2.00 6.82
CA PRO A 273 11.89 -0.78 7.21
C PRO A 273 10.88 -0.30 6.17
N GLY A 274 11.25 -0.35 4.88
CA GLY A 274 10.33 -0.01 3.78
C GLY A 274 9.10 -0.92 3.69
N LEU A 275 9.25 -2.22 3.99
CA LEU A 275 8.12 -3.16 3.99
C LEU A 275 7.21 -2.96 5.20
N VAL A 276 7.80 -2.71 6.37
CA VAL A 276 7.05 -2.34 7.56
C VAL A 276 6.25 -1.07 7.28
N ASN A 277 6.88 -0.06 6.68
CA ASN A 277 6.19 1.17 6.33
C ASN A 277 5.09 0.96 5.28
N ARG A 278 5.37 0.17 4.23
CA ARG A 278 4.39 -0.19 3.20
C ARG A 278 3.17 -0.88 3.80
N ARG A 279 3.37 -1.91 4.63
CA ARG A 279 2.29 -2.65 5.29
C ARG A 279 1.46 -1.74 6.20
N ARG A 280 2.12 -0.83 6.93
CA ARG A 280 1.46 0.13 7.82
C ARG A 280 0.62 1.15 7.05
N ILE A 281 1.17 1.77 6.01
CA ILE A 281 0.43 2.73 5.16
C ILE A 281 -0.73 2.02 4.48
N TRP A 282 -0.53 0.79 4.00
CA TRP A 282 -1.61 -0.01 3.41
C TRP A 282 -2.77 -0.21 4.39
N GLY A 283 -2.51 -0.49 5.66
CA GLY A 283 -3.55 -0.60 6.69
C GLY A 283 -4.35 0.70 6.89
N VAL A 284 -3.74 1.87 6.66
CA VAL A 284 -4.46 3.16 6.63
C VAL A 284 -5.28 3.29 5.34
N CYS A 285 -4.72 2.90 4.20
CA CYS A 285 -5.45 2.86 2.93
C CYS A 285 -6.69 1.95 2.99
N GLU A 286 -6.64 0.84 3.72
CA GLU A 286 -7.80 -0.06 3.92
C GLU A 286 -8.90 0.60 4.75
N GLN A 287 -8.55 1.39 5.77
CA GLN A 287 -9.51 2.18 6.53
C GLN A 287 -10.17 3.25 5.66
N ILE A 288 -9.37 3.98 4.86
CA ILE A 288 -9.86 4.95 3.88
C ILE A 288 -10.80 4.26 2.89
N ARG A 289 -10.40 3.11 2.35
CA ARG A 289 -11.19 2.33 1.39
C ARG A 289 -12.55 1.92 1.97
N GLY A 290 -12.59 1.46 3.22
CA GLY A 290 -13.85 1.07 3.87
C GLY A 290 -14.85 2.23 3.93
N LEU A 291 -14.39 3.42 4.34
CA LEU A 291 -15.21 4.63 4.37
C LEU A 291 -15.59 5.11 2.96
N TYR A 292 -14.66 5.03 2.03
CA TYR A 292 -14.86 5.41 0.63
C TYR A 292 -15.97 4.58 -0.03
N LEU A 293 -15.89 3.25 0.08
CA LEU A 293 -16.89 2.35 -0.50
C LEU A 293 -18.27 2.57 0.12
N LYS A 294 -18.35 2.77 1.43
CA LYS A 294 -19.61 3.10 2.11
C LYS A 294 -20.24 4.39 1.57
N LYS A 295 -19.45 5.46 1.41
CA LYS A 295 -19.95 6.73 0.84
C LYS A 295 -20.32 6.61 -0.63
N MET A 296 -19.60 5.81 -1.42
CA MET A 296 -19.96 5.50 -2.80
C MET A 296 -21.35 4.87 -2.89
N GLU A 297 -21.62 3.84 -2.07
CA GLU A 297 -22.93 3.19 -2.00
C GLU A 297 -24.05 4.15 -1.59
N GLU A 298 -23.80 5.02 -0.59
CA GLU A 298 -24.76 6.05 -0.15
C GLU A 298 -25.13 7.03 -1.29
N VAL A 299 -24.14 7.49 -2.07
CA VAL A 299 -24.35 8.41 -3.19
C VAL A 299 -25.11 7.72 -4.34
N GLU A 300 -24.79 6.46 -4.64
CA GLU A 300 -25.48 5.67 -5.66
C GLU A 300 -26.96 5.46 -5.29
N LEU A 301 -27.27 5.14 -4.02
CA LEU A 301 -28.63 4.99 -3.53
C LEU A 301 -29.43 6.30 -3.62
N LEU A 302 -28.84 7.43 -3.23
CA LEU A 302 -29.49 8.73 -3.32
C LEU A 302 -29.80 9.12 -4.78
N THR A 303 -28.88 8.80 -5.69
CA THR A 303 -29.05 9.07 -7.12
C THR A 303 -30.12 8.18 -7.75
N ALA A 304 -30.27 6.93 -7.29
CA ALA A 304 -31.30 6.01 -7.77
C ALA A 304 -32.72 6.34 -7.28
N MET A 305 -32.86 7.14 -6.22
CA MET A 305 -34.14 7.54 -5.63
C MET A 305 -34.69 8.87 -6.17
N GLY A 306 -33.88 9.65 -6.88
CA GLY A 306 -34.25 10.95 -7.48
C GLY A 306 -34.57 10.85 -8.96
#